data_AF-A0A8H5RKQ2-F1
#
_entry.id   AF-A0A8H5RKQ2-F1
#
_cell.length_a   1.000
_cell.length_b   1.000
_cell.length_c   1.000
_cell.angle_alpha   90.00
_cell.angle_beta   90.00
_cell.angle_gamma   90.00
#
_symmetry.space_group_name_H-M   'P 1'
#
loop_
_entity.id
_entity.type
_entity.pdbx_description
1 polymer ?
#
loop_
_entity_poly.entity_id
_entity_poly.type
_entity_poly.pdbx_seq_one_letter_code
_entity_poly.pdbx_strand_id
1 'polypeptide(L)'
;MTFENCGAPVKNCQVNYIVSNDPTKFFGKPIWPIVSNDIAAMSPYGSPFIIWAPLKASSKDGILIANGNSDSSVYINDYRAFPENWKRVDINQKNGYSRDLRVIKDNRGNLKLLVASGGNFGEANTNALIVGVVDIPQ
;
A
#
# COMPACT_ATOMS: atom_id res chain seq x y z
N MET A 1 8.95 2.24 -6.83
CA MET A 1 9.06 3.22 -5.73
C MET A 1 7.72 3.91 -5.59
N THR A 2 7.14 3.95 -4.39
CA THR A 2 5.99 4.81 -4.06
C THR A 2 6.46 6.10 -3.40
N PHE A 3 5.72 7.19 -3.61
CA PHE A 3 6.04 8.50 -3.04
C PHE A 3 4.80 9.40 -3.02
N GLU A 4 4.85 10.45 -2.20
CA GLU A 4 3.82 11.50 -2.18
C GLU A 4 4.11 12.53 -3.25
N ASN A 5 3.10 12.87 -4.06
CA ASN A 5 3.16 14.01 -4.97
C ASN A 5 2.44 15.21 -4.35
N CYS A 6 3.12 15.88 -3.42
CA CYS A 6 2.60 17.10 -2.78
C CYS A 6 2.68 18.28 -3.76
N GLY A 7 1.52 18.85 -4.10
CA GLY A 7 1.36 19.78 -5.22
C GLY A 7 0.74 19.19 -6.49
N ALA A 8 0.34 17.91 -6.48
CA ALA A 8 -0.40 17.31 -7.60
C ALA A 8 -1.78 17.98 -7.80
N PRO A 9 -2.28 18.13 -9.04
CA PRO A 9 -3.54 18.83 -9.33
C PRO A 9 -4.79 18.15 -8.77
N VAL A 10 -4.77 16.82 -8.60
CA VAL A 10 -5.98 16.02 -8.34
C VAL A 10 -6.22 15.80 -6.85
N LYS A 11 -5.16 15.61 -6.04
CA LYS A 11 -5.18 15.62 -4.56
C LYS A 11 -3.78 15.97 -4.04
N ASN A 12 -3.69 16.88 -3.06
CA ASN A 12 -2.41 17.21 -2.45
C ASN A 12 -1.81 15.97 -1.76
N CYS A 13 -0.55 15.67 -2.05
CA CYS A 13 0.18 14.51 -1.51
C CYS A 13 -0.41 13.16 -1.90
N GLN A 14 -1.07 13.07 -3.06
CA GLN A 14 -1.51 11.80 -3.65
C GLN A 14 -0.35 10.80 -3.73
N VAL A 15 -0.61 9.54 -3.37
CA VAL A 15 0.38 8.47 -3.52
C VAL A 15 0.52 8.11 -5.00
N ASN A 16 1.75 8.23 -5.47
CA ASN A 16 2.16 7.88 -6.82
C ASN A 16 3.25 6.81 -6.78
N TYR A 17 3.48 6.18 -7.93
CA TYR A 17 4.55 5.21 -8.10
C TYR A 17 5.26 5.35 -9.44
N ILE A 18 6.53 4.93 -9.43
CA ILE A 18 7.36 4.74 -10.60
C ILE A 18 7.82 3.28 -10.62
N VAL A 19 7.72 2.67 -11.80
CA VAL A 19 8.27 1.34 -12.10
C VAL A 19 9.59 1.51 -12.86
N SER A 20 10.64 0.85 -12.38
CA SER A 20 11.93 0.79 -13.06
C SER A 20 12.55 -0.59 -12.86
N ASN A 21 13.22 -1.09 -13.90
CA ASN A 21 14.02 -2.32 -13.83
C ASN A 21 15.41 -2.05 -13.23
N ASP A 22 15.76 -0.79 -12.97
CA ASP A 22 17.00 -0.36 -12.34
C ASP A 22 16.64 0.44 -11.08
N PRO A 23 16.94 -0.07 -9.87
CA PRO A 23 16.54 0.56 -8.61
C PRO A 23 17.27 1.89 -8.34
N THR A 24 18.18 2.31 -9.22
CA THR A 24 18.87 3.62 -9.15
C THR A 24 18.30 4.65 -10.13
N LYS A 25 17.38 4.24 -11.03
CA LYS A 25 16.88 5.08 -12.13
C LYS A 25 15.37 5.22 -12.11
N PHE A 26 14.87 6.21 -11.37
CA PHE A 26 13.45 6.57 -11.35
C PHE A 26 13.14 7.87 -12.11
N PHE A 27 14.11 8.78 -12.22
CA PHE A 27 13.91 10.07 -12.88
C PHE A 27 13.63 9.91 -14.39
N GLY A 28 12.72 10.74 -14.91
CA GLY A 28 12.30 10.71 -16.32
C GLY A 28 11.41 9.52 -16.71
N LYS A 29 11.05 8.65 -15.77
CA LYS A 29 10.07 7.58 -15.98
C LYS A 29 8.64 8.11 -15.80
N PRO A 30 7.63 7.46 -16.43
CA PRO A 30 6.24 7.76 -16.17
C PRO A 30 5.89 7.67 -14.69
N ILE A 31 5.14 8.65 -14.20
CA ILE A 31 4.60 8.70 -12.86
C ILE A 31 3.14 8.28 -12.95
N TRP A 32 2.76 7.30 -12.13
CA TRP A 32 1.40 6.78 -12.10
C TRP A 32 0.78 7.02 -10.72
N PRO A 33 -0.44 7.57 -10.63
CA PRO A 33 -1.16 7.61 -9.38
C PRO A 33 -1.68 6.21 -9.02
N ILE A 34 -1.71 5.88 -7.72
CA ILE A 34 -2.46 4.71 -7.27
C ILE A 34 -3.93 5.14 -7.18
N VAL A 35 -4.76 4.59 -8.06
CA VAL A 35 -6.21 4.87 -8.12
C VAL A 35 -6.96 3.55 -8.23
N SER A 36 -7.89 3.28 -7.34
CA SER A 36 -8.70 2.06 -7.42
C SER A 36 -9.62 2.07 -8.64
N ASN A 37 -9.81 0.89 -9.22
CA ASN A 37 -10.62 0.67 -10.41
C ASN A 37 -12.12 0.41 -10.12
N ASP A 38 -12.58 0.74 -8.91
CA ASP A 38 -14.00 0.68 -8.54
C ASP A 38 -14.75 1.93 -9.02
N ILE A 39 -16.09 1.86 -9.04
CA ILE A 39 -16.97 2.93 -9.53
C ILE A 39 -16.72 4.26 -8.79
N ALA A 40 -16.37 4.18 -7.50
CA ALA A 40 -16.09 5.32 -6.65
C ALA A 40 -14.58 5.62 -6.54
N ALA A 41 -13.79 5.29 -7.57
CA ALA A 41 -12.34 5.45 -7.70
C ALA A 41 -11.68 6.30 -6.60
N MET A 42 -10.98 5.63 -5.70
CA MET A 42 -10.29 6.21 -4.56
C MET A 42 -8.78 6.21 -4.78
N SER A 43 -8.10 7.15 -4.15
CA SER A 43 -6.65 7.25 -4.21
C SER A 43 -6.13 7.57 -2.81
N PRO A 44 -5.16 6.80 -2.30
CA PRO A 44 -4.55 7.10 -1.03
C PRO A 44 -3.67 8.35 -1.19
N TYR A 45 -3.55 9.11 -0.11
CA TYR A 45 -2.59 10.19 0.03
C TYR A 45 -1.88 10.05 1.37
N GLY A 46 -0.70 10.66 1.48
CA GLY A 46 0.03 10.70 2.73
C GLY A 46 0.90 9.46 3.03
N SER A 47 2.19 9.67 3.29
CA SER A 47 3.17 8.72 3.84
C SER A 47 3.01 7.26 3.38
N PRO A 48 3.23 6.96 2.09
CA PRO A 48 2.95 5.63 1.55
C PRO A 48 3.93 4.57 2.03
N PHE A 49 3.46 3.33 2.03
CA PHE A 49 4.29 2.13 2.12
C PHE A 49 3.86 1.14 1.05
N ILE A 50 4.80 0.37 0.48
CA ILE A 50 4.49 -0.67 -0.51
C ILE A 50 5.36 -1.91 -0.29
N ILE A 51 4.74 -3.07 -0.47
CA ILE A 51 5.42 -4.36 -0.50
C ILE A 51 4.98 -5.19 -1.70
N TRP A 52 5.79 -6.20 -2.04
CA TRP A 52 5.36 -7.32 -2.86
C TRP A 52 5.11 -8.52 -1.95
N ALA A 53 3.96 -9.18 -2.13
CA ALA A 53 3.59 -10.36 -1.36
C ALA A 53 3.37 -11.56 -2.31
N PRO A 54 4.05 -12.70 -2.09
CA PRO A 54 3.78 -13.91 -2.86
C PRO A 54 2.40 -14.47 -2.48
N LEU A 55 1.63 -14.96 -3.47
CA LEU A 55 0.32 -15.58 -3.22
C LEU A 55 0.41 -16.91 -2.44
N LYS A 56 1.54 -17.61 -2.61
CA LYS A 56 1.92 -18.82 -1.87
C LYS A 56 3.45 -18.87 -1.78
N ALA A 57 4.00 -19.59 -0.80
CA ALA A 57 5.43 -19.59 -0.50
C ALA A 57 6.35 -19.91 -1.70
N SER A 58 5.87 -20.63 -2.71
CA SER A 58 6.62 -21.02 -3.92
C SER A 58 6.20 -20.28 -5.20
N SER A 59 5.32 -19.29 -5.11
CA SER A 59 4.80 -18.58 -6.27
C SER A 59 5.79 -17.57 -6.83
N LYS A 60 5.91 -17.52 -8.16
CA LYS A 60 6.47 -16.34 -8.86
C LYS A 60 5.43 -15.24 -9.02
N ASP A 61 4.15 -15.61 -9.02
CA ASP A 61 3.04 -14.67 -9.02
C ASP A 61 2.84 -14.12 -7.62
N GLY A 62 2.73 -12.80 -7.53
CA GLY A 62 2.48 -12.09 -6.29
C GLY A 62 1.74 -10.80 -6.57
N ILE A 63 1.37 -10.15 -5.48
CA ILE A 63 0.60 -8.91 -5.53
C ILE A 63 1.45 -7.80 -4.93
N LEU A 64 1.33 -6.61 -5.50
CA LEU A 64 1.76 -5.40 -4.83
C LEU A 64 0.68 -5.01 -3.83
N ILE A 65 1.08 -4.59 -2.64
CA ILE A 65 0.19 -4.08 -1.60
C ILE A 65 0.75 -2.72 -1.17
N ALA A 66 -0.01 -1.67 -1.42
CA ALA A 66 0.33 -0.30 -1.09
C ALA A 66 -0.67 0.28 -0.08
N ASN A 67 -0.25 1.28 0.67
CA ASN A 67 -1.13 2.07 1.51
C ASN A 67 -0.73 3.56 1.48
N GLY A 68 -1.58 4.38 2.07
CA GLY A 68 -1.27 5.74 2.54
C GLY A 68 -2.00 5.98 3.86
N ASN A 69 -1.62 7.01 4.61
CA ASN A 69 -2.21 7.25 5.93
C ASN A 69 -3.66 7.77 5.87
N SER A 70 -4.11 8.27 4.72
CA SER A 70 -5.45 8.80 4.54
C SER A 70 -6.56 7.74 4.64
N ASP A 71 -6.21 6.46 4.58
CA ASP A 71 -7.15 5.37 4.34
C ASP A 71 -6.78 4.12 5.17
N SER A 72 -7.78 3.49 5.79
CA SER A 72 -7.60 2.23 6.52
C SER A 72 -7.43 1.03 5.58
N SER A 73 -8.00 1.11 4.37
CA SER A 73 -7.85 0.12 3.32
C SER A 73 -6.41 0.03 2.80
N VAL A 74 -6.13 -1.03 2.06
CA VAL A 74 -4.93 -1.17 1.24
C VAL A 74 -5.30 -1.17 -0.24
N TYR A 75 -4.32 -0.88 -1.08
CA TYR A 75 -4.45 -0.86 -2.53
C TYR A 75 -3.60 -1.99 -3.07
N ILE A 76 -4.22 -2.93 -3.79
CA ILE A 76 -3.54 -4.10 -4.32
C ILE A 76 -3.43 -4.03 -5.84
N ASN A 77 -2.35 -4.57 -6.40
CA ASN A 77 -2.17 -4.76 -7.84
C ASN A 77 -1.60 -6.15 -8.09
N ASP A 78 -2.38 -6.98 -8.76
CA ASP A 78 -2.07 -8.38 -9.07
C ASP A 78 -1.51 -8.58 -10.49
N TYR A 79 -1.29 -7.50 -11.24
CA TYR A 79 -0.88 -7.58 -12.64
C TYR A 79 0.09 -6.47 -13.03
N ARG A 80 1.40 -6.79 -12.92
CA ARG A 80 2.50 -6.02 -13.50
C ARG A 80 2.54 -4.52 -13.14
N ALA A 81 1.92 -4.13 -12.03
CA ALA A 81 1.79 -2.73 -11.62
C ALA A 81 1.07 -1.84 -12.66
N PHE A 82 0.19 -2.43 -13.49
CA PHE A 82 -0.57 -1.67 -14.48
C PHE A 82 -1.56 -0.71 -13.79
N PRO A 83 -1.61 0.58 -14.18
CA PRO A 83 -2.42 1.61 -13.50
C PRO A 83 -3.90 1.25 -13.34
N GLU A 84 -4.48 0.53 -14.29
CA GLU A 84 -5.88 0.11 -14.31
C GLU A 84 -6.21 -1.06 -13.37
N ASN A 85 -5.20 -1.73 -12.81
CA ASN A 85 -5.36 -2.95 -12.01
C ASN A 85 -5.30 -2.73 -10.49
N TRP A 86 -5.24 -1.49 -10.03
CA TRP A 86 -5.30 -1.21 -8.60
C TRP A 86 -6.71 -1.43 -8.06
N LYS A 87 -6.83 -2.24 -7.01
CA LYS A 87 -8.09 -2.48 -6.28
C LYS A 87 -7.95 -1.99 -4.84
N ARG A 88 -8.99 -1.37 -4.29
CA ARG A 88 -9.05 -0.99 -2.88
C ARG A 88 -9.67 -2.13 -2.07
N VAL A 89 -8.99 -2.57 -1.03
CA VAL A 89 -9.43 -3.69 -0.18
C VAL A 89 -9.42 -3.26 1.27
N ASP A 90 -10.56 -3.41 1.95
CA ASP A 90 -10.63 -3.25 3.40
C ASP A 90 -10.00 -4.46 4.10
N ILE A 91 -9.09 -4.19 5.02
CA ILE A 91 -8.39 -5.19 5.83
C ILE A 91 -8.76 -5.10 7.31
N ASN A 92 -9.71 -4.24 7.67
CA ASN A 92 -10.16 -4.03 9.04
C ASN A 92 -9.01 -3.69 10.01
N GLN A 93 -8.06 -2.86 9.56
CA GLN A 93 -6.94 -2.36 10.36
C GLN A 93 -6.91 -0.84 10.33
N LYS A 94 -6.57 -0.21 11.46
CA LYS A 94 -6.48 1.26 11.56
C LYS A 94 -5.41 1.79 10.59
N ASN A 95 -5.68 2.94 9.99
CA ASN A 95 -4.68 3.71 9.24
C ASN A 95 -3.59 4.26 10.18
N GLY A 96 -2.57 4.87 9.58
CA GLY A 96 -1.52 5.57 10.32
C GLY A 96 -0.44 6.13 9.42
N TYR A 97 0.29 7.11 9.95
CA TYR A 97 1.42 7.71 9.29
C TYR A 97 2.53 6.67 9.08
N SER A 98 2.92 6.45 7.82
CA SER A 98 3.91 5.45 7.40
C SER A 98 3.62 4.04 7.96
N ARG A 99 2.35 3.60 7.87
CA ARG A 99 1.89 2.29 8.33
C ARG A 99 2.68 1.15 7.66
N ASP A 100 3.37 0.34 8.46
CA ASP A 100 4.21 -0.76 7.99
C ASP A 100 3.37 -1.94 7.52
N LEU A 101 3.85 -2.60 6.46
CA LEU A 101 3.28 -3.81 5.90
C LEU A 101 4.39 -4.87 5.83
N ARG A 102 4.12 -6.09 6.30
CA ARG A 102 5.09 -7.17 6.27
C ARG A 102 4.44 -8.52 6.02
N VAL A 103 5.02 -9.31 5.12
CA VAL A 103 4.64 -10.72 4.96
C VAL A 103 5.30 -11.54 6.07
N ILE A 104 4.49 -12.29 6.81
CA ILE A 104 4.95 -13.22 7.86
C ILE A 104 4.40 -14.62 7.59
N LYS A 105 4.86 -15.62 8.35
CA LYS A 105 4.27 -16.95 8.39
C LYS A 105 3.58 -17.18 9.73
N ASP A 106 2.37 -17.74 9.71
CA ASP A 106 1.73 -18.24 10.92
C ASP A 106 2.39 -19.56 11.40
N ASN A 107 1.93 -20.08 12.54
CA ASN A 107 2.46 -21.33 13.11
C ASN A 107 2.18 -22.58 12.26
N ARG A 108 1.35 -22.48 11.23
CA ARG A 108 1.06 -23.54 10.25
C ARG A 108 1.84 -23.33 8.94
N GLY A 109 2.64 -22.26 8.86
CA GLY A 109 3.44 -21.91 7.68
C GLY A 109 2.67 -21.16 6.60
N ASN A 110 1.42 -20.75 6.83
CA ASN A 110 0.66 -19.94 5.88
C ASN A 110 1.17 -18.51 5.87
N LEU A 111 1.21 -17.89 4.69
CA LEU A 111 1.57 -16.49 4.58
C LEU A 111 0.43 -15.61 5.10
N LYS A 112 0.78 -14.61 5.90
CA LYS A 112 -0.12 -13.60 6.45
C LYS A 112 0.47 -12.21 6.25
N LEU A 113 -0.39 -11.20 6.29
CA LEU A 113 0.01 -9.80 6.27
C LEU A 113 -0.02 -9.26 7.70
N LEU A 114 1.15 -8.93 8.24
CA LEU A 114 1.28 -8.11 9.44
C LEU A 114 1.18 -6.64 9.04
N VAL A 115 0.37 -5.90 9.79
CA VAL A 115 0.15 -4.46 9.60
C VAL A 115 0.40 -3.76 10.92
N ALA A 116 1.27 -2.76 10.93
CA ALA A 116 1.61 -2.02 12.15
C ALA A 116 1.44 -0.51 11.95
N SER A 117 0.69 0.13 12.85
CA SER A 117 0.41 1.57 12.86
C SER A 117 0.77 2.17 14.21
N GLY A 118 1.35 3.37 14.21
CA GLY A 118 1.54 4.20 15.41
C GLY A 118 0.50 5.31 15.56
N GLY A 119 -0.52 5.35 14.69
CA GLY A 119 -1.49 6.45 14.59
C GLY A 119 -1.05 7.53 13.59
N ASN A 120 -1.71 8.69 13.61
CA ASN A 120 -1.51 9.78 12.65
C ASN A 120 -0.83 11.00 13.29
N PHE A 121 -0.19 11.80 12.45
CA PHE A 121 0.31 13.11 12.85
C PHE A 121 -0.86 14.01 13.30
N GLY A 122 -0.71 14.71 14.43
CA GLY A 122 -1.74 15.59 14.99
C GLY A 122 -2.79 14.90 15.89
N GLU A 123 -2.81 13.57 15.95
CA GLU A 123 -3.74 12.78 16.78
C GLU A 123 -3.18 12.46 18.18
N ALA A 124 -2.78 13.48 18.95
CA ALA A 124 -2.02 13.31 20.20
C ALA A 124 -2.67 12.40 21.26
N ASN A 125 -4.01 12.33 21.31
CA ASN A 125 -4.75 11.57 22.33
C ASN A 125 -5.23 10.20 21.85
N THR A 126 -5.10 9.89 20.55
CA THR A 126 -5.63 8.67 19.92
C THR A 126 -4.56 7.82 19.25
N ASN A 127 -3.29 8.26 19.31
CA ASN A 127 -2.15 7.51 18.84
C ASN A 127 -1.82 6.36 19.79
N ALA A 128 -1.65 5.18 19.21
CA ALA A 128 -1.26 3.96 19.89
C ALA A 128 -0.54 3.05 18.90
N LEU A 129 0.37 2.21 19.40
CA LEU A 129 0.95 1.14 18.60
C LEU A 129 -0.10 0.02 18.46
N ILE A 130 -0.60 -0.17 17.24
CA ILE A 130 -1.56 -1.21 16.90
C ILE A 130 -0.91 -2.12 15.89
N VAL A 131 -0.90 -3.42 16.18
CA VAL A 131 -0.40 -4.45 15.28
C VAL A 131 -1.49 -5.48 15.04
N GLY A 132 -1.82 -5.69 13.77
CA GLY A 132 -2.77 -6.70 13.33
C GLY A 132 -2.11 -7.72 12.40
N VAL A 133 -2.67 -8.93 12.38
CA VAL A 133 -2.31 -9.96 11.41
C VAL A 133 -3.58 -10.36 10.68
N VAL A 134 -3.57 -10.21 9.36
CA VAL A 134 -4.71 -10.50 8.48
C VAL A 134 -4.28 -11.44 7.37
N ASP A 135 -5.24 -11.98 6.64
CA ASP A 135 -4.96 -12.69 5.39
C ASP A 135 -4.39 -11.73 4.34
N ILE A 136 -3.56 -12.26 3.44
CA ILE A 136 -3.09 -11.48 2.30
C ILE A 136 -4.33 -11.16 1.41
N PRO A 137 -4.62 -9.87 1.17
CA PRO A 137 -5.79 -9.45 0.39
C PRO A 137 -5.73 -9.95 -1.06
N GLN A 138 -6.89 -10.16 -1.70
CA GLN A 138 -7.05 -10.63 -3.09
C GLN A 138 -8.09 -9.81 -3.84
#